data_AF-A0A5W5HXW1-F1
#
_entry.id   AF-A0A5W5HXW1-F1
#
_cell.length_a   1.000
_cell.length_b   1.000
_cell.length_c   1.000
_cell.angle_alpha   90.00
_cell.angle_beta   90.00
_cell.angle_gamma   90.00
#
_symmetry.space_group_name_H-M   'P 1'
#
loop_
_entity.id
_entity.type
_entity.pdbx_description
1 polymer ?
#
loop_
_entity_poly.entity_id
_entity_poly.type
_entity_poly.pdbx_seq_one_letter_code
_entity_poly.pdbx_strand_id
1 'polypeptide(L)'
;MANLPETPQWESGIYQIEVSDPVLGGPDGISNRQAKQLASRTSYLKQKVEKSGTDLAAHIAAVDPHTQYATKASPTFTGTPTAPTPANGDNSKKLATTEFVAKALAALAGSAPETLDTLKELADALGNDPNFATTVLNKLAEKLAKDQNGADIPEPALFVKNLGLGEGSALPVGVPVPWPSATPPAGWLKCNGAAFSSEMYPNLAKAYPANKLPDLRGEFIRGWDDERGIDPGRQLLEWQKGTLVGGRDDNDAAVDISYMSNGNSIDYGGDKTFSTNYRSDYLWYAILGNVTGRAKAALSGSFFNVTRPRNIAFNYIVRAT
;
A
#
# COMPACT_ATOMS: atom_id res chain seq x y z
N MET A 1 -45.65 41.57 -97.47
CA MET A 1 -44.53 42.24 -98.16
C MET A 1 -43.25 41.54 -97.73
N ALA A 2 -42.60 40.74 -98.59
CA ALA A 2 -41.54 39.83 -98.15
C ALA A 2 -40.15 40.48 -97.99
N ASN A 3 -39.96 41.74 -98.44
CA ASN A 3 -38.63 42.36 -98.59
C ASN A 3 -38.50 43.75 -97.93
N LEU A 4 -39.40 44.12 -97.01
CA LEU A 4 -39.20 45.36 -96.23
C LEU A 4 -38.20 45.08 -95.10
N PRO A 5 -37.16 45.90 -94.91
CA PRO A 5 -36.25 45.73 -93.78
C PRO A 5 -36.99 45.97 -92.46
N GLU A 6 -37.20 44.91 -91.68
CA GLU A 6 -37.80 44.97 -90.35
C GLU A 6 -36.68 45.16 -89.31
N THR A 7 -36.86 46.13 -88.41
CA THR A 7 -35.96 46.30 -87.24
C THR A 7 -36.77 45.98 -85.99
N PRO A 8 -36.33 45.08 -85.10
CA PRO A 8 -37.08 44.70 -83.90
C PRO A 8 -37.05 45.82 -82.85
N GLN A 9 -37.85 46.84 -83.07
CA GLN A 9 -37.99 47.99 -82.19
C GLN A 9 -39.45 48.22 -81.85
N TRP A 10 -39.70 48.68 -80.63
CA TRP A 10 -41.04 49.06 -80.24
C TRP A 10 -41.41 50.41 -80.86
N GLU A 11 -42.39 50.40 -81.76
CA GLU A 11 -42.98 51.61 -82.32
C GLU A 11 -44.10 52.09 -81.38
N SER A 12 -43.97 53.32 -80.86
CA SER A 12 -44.93 53.91 -79.91
C SER A 12 -46.31 54.12 -80.54
N GLY A 13 -46.38 54.29 -81.86
CA GLY A 13 -47.61 54.40 -82.64
C GLY A 13 -47.38 53.97 -84.09
N ILE A 14 -48.47 53.61 -84.78
CA ILE A 14 -48.46 53.34 -86.21
C ILE A 14 -48.90 54.63 -86.91
N TYR A 15 -48.05 55.17 -87.77
CA TYR A 15 -48.35 56.38 -88.55
C TYR A 15 -49.65 56.17 -89.32
N GLN A 16 -50.49 57.20 -89.44
CA GLN A 16 -51.65 57.19 -90.32
C GLN A 16 -51.26 57.89 -91.62
N ILE A 17 -51.51 57.27 -92.77
CA ILE A 17 -51.29 57.97 -94.06
C ILE A 17 -52.31 59.10 -94.16
N GLU A 18 -51.82 60.31 -94.39
CA GLU A 18 -52.63 61.50 -94.52
C GLU A 18 -53.00 61.76 -95.99
N VAL A 19 -54.09 62.49 -96.22
CA VAL A 19 -54.55 62.83 -97.58
C VAL A 19 -53.56 63.72 -98.35
N SER A 20 -52.64 64.39 -97.65
CA SER A 20 -51.58 65.22 -98.22
C SER A 20 -50.30 64.44 -98.53
N ASP A 21 -50.19 63.18 -98.13
CA ASP A 21 -48.97 62.39 -98.30
C ASP A 21 -48.81 61.94 -99.76
N PRO A 22 -47.60 62.10 -100.37
CA PRO A 22 -47.35 61.63 -101.72
C PRO A 22 -47.31 60.09 -101.77
N VAL A 23 -47.82 59.47 -102.83
CA VAL A 23 -47.73 58.00 -103.04
C VAL A 23 -46.31 57.61 -103.42
N LEU A 24 -45.43 57.58 -102.43
CA LEU A 24 -44.03 57.18 -102.57
C LEU A 24 -43.87 55.74 -102.06
N GLY A 25 -43.45 54.86 -102.95
CA GLY A 25 -43.05 53.49 -102.64
C GLY A 25 -41.57 53.40 -102.23
N GLY A 26 -41.06 52.17 -102.13
CA GLY A 26 -39.69 51.90 -101.68
C GLY A 26 -39.54 51.78 -100.16
N PRO A 27 -38.35 51.37 -99.66
CA PRO A 27 -38.10 51.05 -98.24
C PRO A 27 -38.36 52.20 -97.26
N ASP A 28 -38.27 53.43 -97.74
CA ASP A 28 -38.45 54.67 -96.97
C ASP A 28 -39.59 55.55 -97.51
N GLY A 29 -40.39 55.01 -98.44
CA GLY A 29 -41.58 55.68 -98.95
C GLY A 29 -42.68 55.77 -97.90
N ILE A 30 -43.38 56.91 -97.84
CA ILE A 30 -44.42 57.18 -96.83
C ILE A 30 -45.59 56.18 -96.90
N SER A 31 -45.88 55.64 -98.10
CA SER A 31 -46.90 54.62 -98.32
C SER A 31 -46.61 53.30 -97.59
N ASN A 32 -45.33 53.01 -97.29
CA ASN A 32 -44.89 51.79 -96.61
C ASN A 32 -44.63 52.00 -95.10
N ARG A 33 -44.75 53.24 -94.59
CA ARG A 33 -44.40 53.58 -93.21
C ARG A 33 -45.22 52.81 -92.18
N GLN A 34 -46.54 52.74 -92.35
CA GLN A 34 -47.42 52.03 -91.40
C GLN A 34 -47.06 50.54 -91.32
N ALA A 35 -46.86 49.91 -92.49
CA ALA A 35 -46.53 48.50 -92.59
C ALA A 35 -45.14 48.19 -92.03
N LYS A 36 -44.15 49.05 -92.27
CA LYS A 36 -42.81 48.97 -91.68
C LYS A 36 -42.89 49.05 -90.14
N GLN A 37 -43.66 49.99 -89.61
CA GLN A 37 -43.83 50.15 -88.16
C GLN A 37 -44.56 48.96 -87.51
N LEU A 38 -45.62 48.46 -88.15
CA LEU A 38 -46.35 47.29 -87.67
C LEU A 38 -45.46 46.04 -87.68
N ALA A 39 -44.68 45.86 -88.75
CA ALA A 39 -43.75 44.75 -88.88
C ALA A 39 -42.63 44.82 -87.81
N SER A 40 -41.99 45.98 -87.62
CA SER A 40 -41.01 46.22 -86.55
C SER A 40 -41.55 45.90 -85.17
N ARG A 41 -42.78 46.36 -84.84
CA ARG A 41 -43.43 46.10 -83.54
C ARG A 41 -43.80 44.63 -83.36
N THR A 42 -44.29 43.97 -84.41
CA THR A 42 -44.61 42.54 -84.39
C THR A 42 -43.34 41.71 -84.20
N SER A 43 -42.26 42.07 -84.88
CA SER A 43 -40.93 41.45 -84.72
C SER A 43 -40.40 41.64 -83.29
N TYR A 44 -40.51 42.84 -82.72
CA TYR A 44 -40.16 43.10 -81.31
C TYR A 44 -40.98 42.25 -80.32
N LEU A 45 -42.30 42.18 -80.50
CA LEU A 45 -43.18 41.39 -79.62
C LEU A 45 -42.90 39.89 -79.75
N LYS A 46 -42.70 39.40 -80.98
CA LYS A 46 -42.29 38.02 -81.23
C LYS A 46 -40.99 37.70 -80.50
N GLN A 47 -39.97 38.56 -80.62
CA GLN A 47 -38.72 38.40 -79.89
C GLN A 47 -38.90 38.42 -78.37
N LYS A 48 -39.79 39.26 -77.84
CA LYS A 48 -40.09 39.29 -76.40
C LYS A 48 -40.78 38.01 -75.93
N VAL A 49 -41.76 37.51 -76.68
CA VAL A 49 -42.47 36.26 -76.35
C VAL A 49 -41.51 35.07 -76.45
N GLU A 50 -40.72 34.99 -77.51
CA GLU A 50 -39.68 33.96 -77.68
C GLU A 50 -38.66 34.03 -76.55
N LYS A 51 -38.19 35.24 -76.18
CA LYS A 51 -37.26 35.43 -75.05
C LYS A 51 -37.87 35.01 -73.71
N SER A 52 -39.10 35.39 -73.42
CA SER A 52 -39.78 34.94 -72.19
C SER A 52 -39.94 33.42 -72.16
N GLY A 53 -40.22 32.81 -73.31
CA GLY A 53 -40.23 31.35 -73.46
C GLY A 53 -38.85 30.72 -73.18
N THR A 54 -37.77 31.30 -73.72
CA THR A 54 -36.40 30.82 -73.47
C THR A 54 -35.97 31.01 -72.02
N ASP A 55 -36.32 32.13 -71.39
CA ASP A 55 -35.97 32.43 -69.99
C ASP A 55 -36.71 31.47 -69.03
N LEU A 56 -37.98 31.16 -69.31
CA LEU A 56 -38.73 30.18 -68.53
C LEU A 56 -38.20 28.75 -68.74
N ALA A 57 -37.87 28.38 -69.97
CA ALA A 57 -37.24 27.10 -70.26
C ALA A 57 -35.89 26.96 -69.54
N ALA A 58 -35.09 28.03 -69.51
CA ALA A 58 -33.83 28.09 -68.76
C ALA A 58 -34.06 27.97 -67.24
N HIS A 59 -35.09 28.65 -66.69
CA HIS A 59 -35.46 28.53 -65.28
C HIS A 59 -35.90 27.10 -64.91
N ILE A 60 -36.69 26.43 -65.75
CA ILE A 60 -37.15 25.05 -65.51
C ILE A 60 -35.98 24.06 -65.61
N ALA A 61 -35.04 24.28 -66.53
CA ALA A 61 -33.87 23.44 -66.71
C ALA A 61 -32.77 23.68 -65.66
N ALA A 62 -32.80 24.82 -64.96
CA ALA A 62 -31.84 25.12 -63.90
C ALA A 62 -31.96 24.11 -62.76
N VAL A 63 -30.83 23.61 -62.29
CA VAL A 63 -30.75 22.67 -61.15
C VAL A 63 -31.25 23.34 -59.86
N ASP A 64 -31.02 24.64 -59.72
CA ASP A 64 -31.45 25.44 -58.58
C ASP A 64 -31.88 26.86 -59.04
N PRO A 65 -33.12 27.04 -59.52
CA PRO A 65 -33.62 28.34 -59.94
C PRO A 65 -33.92 29.30 -58.77
N HIS A 66 -33.85 28.82 -57.51
CA HIS A 66 -34.21 29.57 -56.32
C HIS A 66 -33.13 29.42 -55.23
N THR A 67 -31.97 30.01 -55.48
CA THR A 67 -30.76 29.91 -54.65
C THR A 67 -30.92 30.45 -53.22
N GLN A 68 -32.03 31.13 -52.90
CA GLN A 68 -32.37 31.53 -51.53
C GLN A 68 -32.84 30.36 -50.64
N TYR A 69 -33.14 29.19 -51.20
CA TYR A 69 -33.58 28.01 -50.47
C TYR A 69 -32.53 26.90 -50.51
N ALA A 70 -32.55 26.02 -49.52
CA ALA A 70 -31.72 24.83 -49.52
C ALA A 70 -32.14 23.86 -50.65
N THR A 71 -31.17 23.24 -51.32
CA THR A 71 -31.45 22.25 -52.37
C THR A 71 -32.18 21.03 -51.80
N LYS A 72 -33.08 20.43 -52.58
CA LYS A 72 -33.84 19.24 -52.13
C LYS A 72 -32.96 18.01 -51.98
N ALA A 73 -32.03 17.83 -52.91
CA ALA A 73 -31.06 16.75 -52.89
C ALA A 73 -29.76 17.27 -52.27
N SER A 74 -29.32 16.61 -51.21
CA SER A 74 -28.06 16.88 -50.52
C SER A 74 -27.79 18.36 -50.25
N PRO A 75 -28.68 19.07 -49.52
CA PRO A 75 -28.43 20.46 -49.17
C PRO A 75 -27.17 20.62 -48.34
N THR A 76 -26.34 21.58 -48.71
CA THR A 76 -25.34 22.13 -47.81
C THR A 76 -26.02 23.18 -46.94
N PHE A 77 -26.20 22.90 -45.64
CA PHE A 77 -26.73 23.88 -44.71
C PHE A 77 -25.66 24.92 -44.36
N THR A 78 -26.01 26.21 -44.43
CA THR A 78 -25.17 27.34 -44.00
C THR A 78 -25.81 28.07 -42.81
N GLY A 79 -25.03 28.83 -42.04
CA GLY A 79 -25.52 29.51 -40.83
C GLY A 79 -25.76 28.54 -39.65
N THR A 80 -26.87 28.74 -38.92
CA THR A 80 -27.24 27.95 -37.73
C THR A 80 -28.58 27.23 -37.96
N PRO A 81 -28.61 26.14 -38.76
CA PRO A 81 -29.84 25.40 -39.03
C PRO A 81 -30.42 24.84 -37.73
N THR A 82 -31.74 24.91 -37.58
CA THR A 82 -32.47 24.35 -36.43
C THR A 82 -33.29 23.15 -36.87
N ALA A 83 -33.45 22.17 -35.98
CA ALA A 83 -34.33 21.03 -36.16
C ALA A 83 -34.96 20.65 -34.81
N PRO A 84 -36.13 20.00 -34.78
CA PRO A 84 -36.68 19.47 -33.54
C PRO A 84 -35.72 18.45 -32.91
N THR A 85 -35.41 18.62 -31.62
CA THR A 85 -34.57 17.67 -30.86
C THR A 85 -35.31 16.35 -30.67
N PRO A 86 -34.80 15.21 -31.19
CA PRO A 86 -35.40 13.91 -30.95
C PRO A 86 -35.37 13.49 -29.48
N ALA A 87 -36.22 12.55 -29.09
CA ALA A 87 -36.17 11.93 -27.77
C ALA A 87 -34.94 11.00 -27.66
N ASN A 88 -34.43 10.79 -26.43
CA ASN A 88 -33.32 9.87 -26.20
C ASN A 88 -33.65 8.45 -26.70
N GLY A 89 -32.71 7.82 -27.42
CA GLY A 89 -32.88 6.48 -28.00
C GLY A 89 -33.63 6.44 -29.34
N ASP A 90 -34.01 7.58 -29.93
CA ASP A 90 -34.55 7.63 -31.29
C ASP A 90 -33.51 7.13 -32.32
N ASN A 91 -33.85 6.10 -33.09
CA ASN A 91 -33.01 5.47 -34.11
C ASN A 91 -33.51 5.71 -35.55
N SER A 92 -34.40 6.69 -35.72
CA SER A 92 -34.93 7.07 -37.03
C SER A 92 -33.91 7.87 -37.86
N LYS A 93 -34.27 8.16 -39.11
CA LYS A 93 -33.45 8.95 -40.04
C LYS A 93 -33.55 10.48 -39.81
N LYS A 94 -34.04 10.93 -38.66
CA LYS A 94 -34.12 12.36 -38.32
C LYS A 94 -32.72 12.95 -38.16
N LEU A 95 -32.61 14.27 -38.30
CA LEU A 95 -31.36 14.98 -38.02
C LEU A 95 -31.03 14.89 -36.52
N ALA A 96 -29.80 14.54 -36.19
CA ALA A 96 -29.29 14.62 -34.82
C ALA A 96 -28.92 16.08 -34.51
N THR A 97 -29.67 16.71 -33.61
CA THR A 97 -29.35 18.05 -33.11
C THR A 97 -28.18 17.99 -32.12
N THR A 98 -27.47 19.11 -31.95
CA THR A 98 -26.40 19.23 -30.93
C THR A 98 -26.90 18.92 -29.52
N GLU A 99 -28.13 19.30 -29.21
CA GLU A 99 -28.80 19.02 -27.94
C GLU A 99 -29.04 17.51 -27.73
N PHE A 100 -29.46 16.78 -28.77
CA PHE A 100 -29.62 15.32 -28.70
C PHE A 100 -28.29 14.63 -28.41
N VAL A 101 -27.21 15.04 -29.10
CA VAL A 101 -25.87 14.49 -28.88
C VAL A 101 -25.39 14.80 -27.46
N ALA A 102 -25.56 16.02 -26.97
CA ALA A 102 -25.19 16.39 -25.61
C ALA A 102 -25.94 15.57 -24.55
N LYS A 103 -27.26 15.36 -24.72
CA LYS A 103 -28.06 14.50 -23.84
C LYS A 103 -27.61 13.05 -23.88
N ALA A 104 -27.27 12.52 -25.06
CA ALA A 104 -26.78 11.15 -25.21
C ALA A 104 -25.41 10.95 -24.53
N LEU A 105 -24.50 11.92 -24.65
CA LEU A 105 -23.19 11.90 -23.98
C LEU A 105 -23.34 12.01 -22.45
N ALA A 106 -24.20 12.91 -21.96
CA ALA A 106 -24.47 13.04 -20.53
C ALA A 106 -25.11 11.76 -19.96
N ALA A 107 -26.02 11.11 -20.70
CA ALA A 107 -26.58 9.83 -20.31
C ALA A 107 -25.54 8.69 -20.30
N LEU A 108 -24.55 8.73 -21.20
CA LEU A 108 -23.43 7.79 -21.22
C LEU A 108 -22.50 7.96 -20.01
N ALA A 109 -22.23 9.21 -19.61
CA ALA A 109 -21.46 9.52 -18.40
C ALA A 109 -22.20 9.12 -17.11
N GLY A 110 -23.53 9.16 -17.11
CA GLY A 110 -24.37 8.76 -15.97
C GLY A 110 -24.19 9.67 -14.75
N SER A 111 -24.35 9.13 -13.54
CA SER A 111 -24.08 9.84 -12.28
C SER A 111 -22.61 9.73 -11.85
N ALA A 112 -21.68 9.55 -12.80
CA ALA A 112 -20.26 9.58 -12.49
C ALA A 112 -19.89 10.94 -11.87
N PRO A 113 -19.02 10.98 -10.84
CA PRO A 113 -18.48 12.24 -10.33
C PRO A 113 -17.90 13.08 -11.46
N GLU A 114 -17.94 14.42 -11.38
CA GLU A 114 -17.42 15.33 -12.42
C GLU A 114 -15.95 15.08 -12.79
N THR A 115 -15.20 14.38 -11.95
CA THR A 115 -13.80 14.00 -12.18
C THR A 115 -13.63 12.67 -12.92
N LEU A 116 -14.72 11.93 -13.19
CA LEU A 116 -14.75 10.60 -13.82
C LEU A 116 -15.90 10.47 -14.84
N ASP A 117 -16.42 11.60 -15.33
CA ASP A 117 -17.56 11.62 -16.24
C ASP A 117 -17.15 11.36 -17.70
N THR A 118 -15.85 11.31 -17.97
CA THR A 118 -15.30 10.90 -19.26
C THR A 118 -14.62 9.53 -19.24
N LEU A 119 -14.66 8.83 -20.38
CA LEU A 119 -13.91 7.58 -20.58
C LEU A 119 -12.41 7.74 -20.34
N LYS A 120 -11.86 8.93 -20.65
CA LYS A 120 -10.45 9.25 -20.45
C LYS A 120 -10.10 9.31 -18.96
N GLU A 121 -10.92 9.95 -18.14
CA GLU A 121 -10.68 10.07 -16.71
C GLU A 121 -10.77 8.71 -16.01
N LEU A 122 -11.73 7.86 -16.38
CA LEU A 122 -11.80 6.49 -15.89
C LEU A 122 -10.56 5.68 -16.27
N ALA A 123 -10.10 5.78 -17.51
CA ALA A 123 -8.89 5.11 -17.96
C ALA A 123 -7.66 5.61 -17.20
N ASP A 124 -7.51 6.92 -17.03
CA ASP A 124 -6.41 7.53 -16.26
C ASP A 124 -6.47 7.14 -14.77
N ALA A 125 -7.67 7.09 -14.16
CA ALA A 125 -7.88 6.68 -12.76
C ALA A 125 -7.53 5.21 -12.52
N LEU A 126 -7.71 4.36 -13.53
CA LEU A 126 -7.27 2.95 -13.52
C LEU A 126 -5.82 2.77 -14.00
N GLY A 127 -5.10 3.87 -14.25
CA GLY A 127 -3.69 3.86 -14.63
C GLY A 127 -3.42 3.44 -16.08
N ASN A 128 -4.42 3.54 -16.96
CA ASN A 128 -4.37 3.08 -18.35
C ASN A 128 -3.87 1.62 -18.48
N ASP A 129 -4.18 0.77 -17.50
CA ASP A 129 -3.71 -0.63 -17.44
C ASP A 129 -4.69 -1.58 -18.15
N PRO A 130 -4.33 -2.14 -19.33
CA PRO A 130 -5.17 -3.09 -20.05
C PRO A 130 -5.41 -4.40 -19.28
N ASN A 131 -4.55 -4.70 -18.30
CA ASN A 131 -4.60 -5.89 -17.47
C ASN A 131 -4.88 -5.54 -16.00
N PHE A 132 -5.59 -4.44 -15.73
CA PHE A 132 -5.86 -3.93 -14.37
C PHE A 132 -6.24 -5.04 -13.37
N ALA A 133 -7.14 -5.95 -13.76
CA ALA A 133 -7.55 -7.08 -12.92
C ALA A 133 -6.37 -7.99 -12.55
N THR A 134 -5.55 -8.38 -13.53
CA THR A 134 -4.34 -9.18 -13.32
C THR A 134 -3.34 -8.44 -12.43
N THR A 135 -3.13 -7.14 -12.66
CA THR A 135 -2.22 -6.32 -11.86
C THR A 135 -2.66 -6.25 -10.40
N VAL A 136 -3.95 -6.01 -10.14
CA VAL A 136 -4.51 -5.99 -8.79
C VAL A 136 -4.40 -7.37 -8.13
N LEU A 137 -4.67 -8.46 -8.86
CA LEU A 137 -4.52 -9.82 -8.35
C LEU A 137 -3.08 -10.14 -7.98
N ASN A 138 -2.10 -9.74 -8.80
CA ASN A 138 -0.68 -9.94 -8.50
C ASN A 138 -0.26 -9.17 -7.24
N LYS A 139 -0.66 -7.90 -7.11
CA LYS A 139 -0.39 -7.09 -5.90
C LYS A 139 -1.04 -7.66 -4.64
N LEU A 140 -2.19 -8.32 -4.78
CA LEU A 140 -2.85 -8.99 -3.67
C LEU A 140 -2.14 -10.31 -3.31
N ALA A 141 -1.65 -11.04 -4.31
CA ALA A 141 -0.86 -12.26 -4.11
C ALA A 141 0.48 -12.00 -3.41
N GLU A 142 1.01 -10.77 -3.47
CA GLU A 142 2.19 -10.35 -2.70
C GLU A 142 1.90 -10.14 -1.19
N LYS A 143 0.63 -10.15 -0.76
CA LYS A 143 0.27 -10.00 0.65
C LYS A 143 0.37 -11.34 1.39
N LEU A 144 0.75 -11.27 2.66
CA LEU A 144 0.82 -12.44 3.53
C LEU A 144 -0.54 -13.13 3.67
N ALA A 145 -0.56 -14.42 3.36
CA ALA A 145 -1.72 -15.29 3.48
C ALA A 145 -1.90 -15.74 4.94
N LYS A 146 -3.06 -15.45 5.53
CA LYS A 146 -3.34 -15.71 6.95
C LYS A 146 -3.30 -17.20 7.30
N ASP A 147 -3.78 -18.04 6.40
CA ASP A 147 -3.80 -19.50 6.54
C ASP A 147 -2.42 -20.14 6.41
N GLN A 148 -1.45 -19.43 5.80
CA GLN A 148 -0.08 -19.90 5.65
C GLN A 148 0.82 -19.59 6.85
N ASN A 149 0.37 -18.77 7.80
CA ASN A 149 1.08 -18.48 9.05
C ASN A 149 2.56 -18.07 8.84
N GLY A 150 2.84 -17.31 7.77
CA GLY A 150 4.18 -16.82 7.44
C GLY A 150 5.06 -17.80 6.65
N ALA A 151 4.53 -18.94 6.20
CA ALA A 151 5.25 -19.86 5.30
C ALA A 151 5.54 -19.25 3.92
N ASP A 152 4.80 -18.22 3.53
CA ASP A 152 4.95 -17.40 2.32
C ASP A 152 5.99 -16.27 2.45
N ILE A 153 6.64 -16.13 3.60
CA ILE A 153 7.74 -15.17 3.76
C ILE A 153 8.96 -15.66 2.96
N PRO A 154 9.48 -14.89 1.98
CA PRO A 154 10.59 -15.34 1.14
C PRO A 154 11.89 -15.61 1.92
N GLU A 155 12.15 -14.81 2.97
CA GLU A 155 13.31 -14.94 3.83
C GLU A 155 12.92 -14.99 5.32
N PRO A 156 12.46 -16.14 5.84
CA PRO A 156 11.98 -16.26 7.22
C PRO A 156 13.04 -15.86 8.24
N ALA A 157 14.32 -16.18 7.99
CA ALA A 157 15.43 -15.84 8.89
C ALA A 157 15.64 -14.32 9.01
N LEU A 158 15.57 -13.58 7.89
CA LEU A 158 15.68 -12.13 7.89
C LEU A 158 14.47 -11.48 8.59
N PHE A 159 13.27 -12.01 8.36
CA PHE A 159 12.06 -11.55 9.04
C PHE A 159 12.18 -11.70 10.57
N VAL A 160 12.57 -12.88 11.05
CA VAL A 160 12.79 -13.15 12.49
C VAL A 160 13.89 -12.24 13.06
N LYS A 161 14.97 -11.98 12.30
CA LYS A 161 16.02 -11.04 12.68
C LYS A 161 15.50 -9.62 12.82
N ASN A 162 14.68 -9.14 11.88
CA ASN A 162 14.09 -7.79 11.92
C ASN A 162 13.10 -7.63 13.09
N LEU A 163 12.47 -8.71 13.54
CA LEU A 163 11.66 -8.74 14.77
C LEU A 163 12.50 -8.81 16.06
N GLY A 164 13.82 -8.99 15.97
CA GLY A 164 14.69 -9.18 17.14
C GLY A 164 14.51 -10.53 17.84
N LEU A 165 13.88 -11.50 17.18
CA LEU A 165 13.60 -12.84 17.72
C LEU A 165 14.68 -13.88 17.37
N GLY A 166 15.77 -13.46 16.72
CA GLY A 166 16.89 -14.31 16.34
C GLY A 166 17.91 -14.56 17.46
N GLU A 167 19.20 -14.67 17.12
CA GLU A 167 20.29 -14.94 18.08
C GLU A 167 20.40 -13.87 19.20
N GLY A 168 19.90 -12.66 18.97
CA GLY A 168 19.80 -11.56 19.96
C GLY A 168 18.49 -11.51 20.76
N SER A 169 17.69 -12.58 20.74
CA SER A 169 16.43 -12.71 21.50
C SER A 169 16.59 -12.32 22.98
N ALA A 170 15.52 -11.75 23.57
CA ALA A 170 15.48 -11.32 24.98
C ALA A 170 15.94 -12.40 25.98
N LEU A 171 15.77 -13.68 25.64
CA LEU A 171 16.43 -14.80 26.30
C LEU A 171 17.27 -15.58 25.27
N PRO A 172 18.60 -15.43 25.26
CA PRO A 172 19.50 -16.21 24.40
C PRO A 172 19.47 -17.70 24.74
N VAL A 173 19.83 -18.55 23.77
CA VAL A 173 20.01 -20.00 24.00
C VAL A 173 21.12 -20.20 25.04
N GLY A 174 20.90 -21.11 25.99
CA GLY A 174 21.88 -21.45 27.03
C GLY A 174 21.80 -20.63 28.32
N VAL A 175 20.94 -19.61 28.43
CA VAL A 175 20.74 -18.90 29.70
C VAL A 175 19.89 -19.73 30.67
N PRO A 176 20.37 -20.06 31.89
CA PRO A 176 19.55 -20.76 32.88
C PRO A 176 18.43 -19.86 33.42
N VAL A 177 17.20 -20.35 33.39
CA VAL A 177 16.00 -19.65 33.89
C VAL A 177 15.34 -20.50 35.00
N PRO A 178 14.97 -19.90 36.15
CA PRO A 178 14.16 -20.57 37.16
C PRO A 178 12.77 -20.95 36.62
N TRP A 179 12.38 -22.22 36.77
CA TRP A 179 11.09 -22.76 36.36
C TRP A 179 10.34 -23.41 37.53
N PRO A 180 9.05 -23.10 37.74
CA PRO A 180 8.33 -23.52 38.94
C PRO A 180 7.91 -24.99 38.95
N SER A 181 8.05 -25.72 37.83
CA SER A 181 7.62 -27.11 37.72
C SER A 181 8.80 -28.07 37.53
N ALA A 182 8.60 -29.32 37.95
CA ALA A 182 9.53 -30.41 37.68
C ALA A 182 9.62 -30.75 36.18
N THR A 183 8.63 -30.41 35.36
CA THR A 183 8.62 -30.69 33.91
C THR A 183 8.86 -29.40 33.13
N PRO A 184 9.94 -29.30 32.34
CA PRO A 184 10.18 -28.15 31.48
C PRO A 184 9.14 -28.08 30.33
N PRO A 185 8.86 -26.89 29.78
CA PRO A 185 8.10 -26.78 28.53
C PRO A 185 8.82 -27.48 27.36
N ALA A 186 8.08 -27.76 26.28
CA ALA A 186 8.68 -28.25 25.05
C ALA A 186 9.75 -27.26 24.52
N GLY A 187 10.87 -27.78 24.03
CA GLY A 187 12.01 -26.97 23.58
C GLY A 187 12.96 -26.50 24.69
N TRP A 188 12.77 -26.95 25.94
CA TRP A 188 13.62 -26.62 27.08
C TRP A 188 14.23 -27.86 27.73
N LEU A 189 15.46 -27.74 28.23
CA LEU A 189 16.19 -28.80 28.93
C LEU A 189 16.50 -28.40 30.37
N LYS A 190 16.59 -29.38 31.28
CA LYS A 190 16.94 -29.15 32.68
C LYS A 190 18.45 -28.99 32.85
N CYS A 191 18.89 -28.07 33.69
CA CYS A 191 20.28 -27.97 34.16
C CYS A 191 20.54 -28.99 35.27
N ASN A 192 20.54 -30.29 34.92
CA ASN A 192 20.71 -31.41 35.85
C ASN A 192 21.97 -32.24 35.55
N GLY A 193 22.95 -31.66 34.85
CA GLY A 193 24.15 -32.37 34.45
C GLY A 193 24.00 -33.28 33.22
N ALA A 194 22.83 -33.31 32.56
CA ALA A 194 22.61 -34.17 31.40
C ALA A 194 23.46 -33.74 30.18
N ALA A 195 23.91 -34.74 29.42
CA ALA A 195 24.47 -34.52 28.09
C ALA A 195 23.36 -34.19 27.08
N PHE A 196 23.72 -33.51 25.99
CA PHE A 196 22.83 -33.21 24.87
C PHE A 196 23.55 -33.41 23.53
N SER A 197 22.78 -33.53 22.44
CA SER A 197 23.34 -33.67 21.09
C SER A 197 23.62 -32.30 20.47
N SER A 198 24.85 -32.10 19.99
CA SER A 198 25.25 -30.91 19.24
C SER A 198 24.54 -30.82 17.88
N GLU A 199 24.16 -31.96 17.30
CA GLU A 199 23.44 -32.03 16.04
C GLU A 199 22.00 -31.54 16.22
N MET A 200 21.37 -31.91 17.33
CA MET A 200 20.01 -31.50 17.66
C MET A 200 19.94 -30.05 18.19
N TYR A 201 20.98 -29.61 18.92
CA TYR A 201 21.01 -28.30 19.59
C TYR A 201 22.33 -27.54 19.34
N PRO A 202 22.61 -27.13 18.08
CA PRO A 202 23.90 -26.53 17.71
C PRO A 202 24.16 -25.19 18.38
N ASN A 203 23.13 -24.37 18.60
CA ASN A 203 23.28 -23.09 19.31
C ASN A 203 23.52 -23.30 20.81
N LEU A 204 23.00 -24.37 21.39
CA LEU A 204 23.29 -24.74 22.78
C LEU A 204 24.72 -25.28 22.91
N ALA A 205 25.23 -26.00 21.91
CA ALA A 205 26.62 -26.45 21.86
C ALA A 205 27.61 -25.28 21.78
N LYS A 206 27.26 -24.16 21.12
CA LYS A 206 28.05 -22.93 21.16
C LYS A 206 28.15 -22.36 22.60
N ALA A 207 27.05 -22.39 23.35
CA ALA A 207 27.01 -21.91 24.73
C ALA A 207 27.66 -22.88 25.74
N TYR A 208 27.53 -24.19 25.51
CA TYR A 208 28.10 -25.26 26.34
C TYR A 208 28.91 -26.25 25.46
N PRO A 209 30.17 -25.92 25.12
CA PRO A 209 30.98 -26.72 24.17
C PRO A 209 31.28 -28.16 24.61
N ALA A 210 31.12 -28.47 25.90
CA ALA A 210 31.25 -29.82 26.44
C ALA A 210 30.05 -30.73 26.13
N ASN A 211 29.01 -30.21 25.43
CA ASN A 211 27.76 -30.91 25.14
C ASN A 211 27.06 -31.46 26.40
N LYS A 212 27.24 -30.76 27.52
CA LYS A 212 26.71 -31.12 28.83
C LYS A 212 26.24 -29.88 29.55
N LEU A 213 25.03 -29.95 30.11
CA LEU A 213 24.50 -28.86 30.93
C LEU A 213 25.13 -28.87 32.31
N PRO A 214 25.24 -27.70 32.98
CA PRO A 214 25.63 -27.66 34.38
C PRO A 214 24.59 -28.40 35.22
N ASP A 215 25.03 -28.97 36.34
CA ASP A 215 24.13 -29.48 37.37
C ASP A 215 23.88 -28.38 38.40
N LEU A 216 22.75 -27.67 38.26
CA LEU A 216 22.41 -26.53 39.10
C LEU A 216 21.46 -26.91 40.25
N ARG A 217 21.25 -28.21 40.48
CA ARG A 217 20.37 -28.69 41.54
C ARG A 217 21.00 -28.41 42.91
N GLY A 218 20.41 -27.47 43.64
CA GLY A 218 20.90 -27.07 44.97
C GLY A 218 22.05 -26.08 44.94
N GLU A 219 22.40 -25.54 43.77
CA GLU A 219 23.50 -24.59 43.58
C GLU A 219 23.00 -23.15 43.47
N PHE A 220 23.83 -22.19 43.87
CA PHE A 220 23.60 -20.77 43.64
C PHE A 220 24.48 -20.28 42.48
N ILE A 221 23.86 -19.58 41.51
CA ILE A 221 24.61 -18.92 40.45
C ILE A 221 25.18 -17.61 40.99
N ARG A 222 26.49 -17.41 40.78
CA ARG A 222 27.18 -16.15 41.11
C ARG A 222 27.76 -15.52 39.85
N GLY A 223 27.95 -14.19 39.87
CA GLY A 223 28.70 -13.50 38.83
C GLY A 223 30.15 -14.00 38.77
N TRP A 224 30.66 -14.18 37.55
CA TRP A 224 32.07 -14.46 37.31
C TRP A 224 32.91 -13.21 37.56
N ASP A 225 34.14 -13.39 38.06
CA ASP A 225 35.02 -12.29 38.46
C ASP A 225 35.45 -11.44 37.26
N ASP A 226 35.73 -12.09 36.13
CA ASP A 226 36.17 -11.44 34.88
C ASP A 226 37.26 -10.40 35.12
N GLU A 227 38.32 -10.82 35.84
CA GLU A 227 39.50 -10.01 36.19
C GLU A 227 39.23 -8.82 37.13
N ARG A 228 38.05 -8.75 37.76
CA ARG A 228 37.77 -7.74 38.81
C ARG A 228 38.64 -7.92 40.06
N GLY A 229 39.17 -9.12 40.30
CA GLY A 229 40.09 -9.43 41.39
C GLY A 229 39.42 -9.81 42.72
N ILE A 230 38.10 -10.02 42.73
CA ILE A 230 37.34 -10.46 43.91
C ILE A 230 37.42 -11.98 44.09
N ASP A 231 37.53 -12.73 42.99
CA ASP A 231 37.58 -14.19 42.98
C ASP A 231 38.60 -14.70 41.93
N PRO A 232 39.88 -14.34 42.10
CA PRO A 232 40.91 -14.58 41.09
C PRO A 232 41.15 -16.08 40.88
N GLY A 233 41.32 -16.46 39.61
CA GLY A 233 41.60 -17.85 39.21
C GLY A 233 40.37 -18.74 39.00
N ARG A 234 39.16 -18.27 39.35
CA ARG A 234 37.91 -19.01 39.08
C ARG A 234 37.54 -18.98 37.59
N GLN A 235 37.17 -20.14 37.06
CA GLN A 235 36.70 -20.27 35.68
C GLN A 235 35.17 -20.24 35.58
N LEU A 236 34.64 -19.87 34.41
CA LEU A 236 33.21 -19.97 34.11
C LEU A 236 32.73 -21.42 34.26
N LEU A 237 31.56 -21.60 34.86
CA LEU A 237 30.92 -22.90 35.13
C LEU A 237 31.69 -23.82 36.10
N GLU A 238 32.72 -23.32 36.77
CA GLU A 238 33.45 -24.07 37.78
C GLU A 238 32.61 -24.21 39.05
N TRP A 239 32.50 -25.45 39.55
CA TRP A 239 31.86 -25.72 40.83
C TRP A 239 32.80 -25.37 41.97
N GLN A 240 32.27 -24.67 42.99
CA GLN A 240 32.99 -24.40 44.22
C GLN A 240 32.16 -24.89 45.40
N LYS A 241 32.84 -25.59 46.32
CA LYS A 241 32.27 -25.85 47.63
C LYS A 241 32.00 -24.53 48.36
N GLY A 242 30.87 -24.45 49.05
CA GLY A 242 30.54 -23.28 49.87
C GLY A 242 31.65 -22.94 50.87
N THR A 243 31.93 -21.65 51.02
CA THR A 243 32.93 -21.14 51.96
C THR A 243 32.55 -21.52 53.39
N LEU A 244 33.49 -22.14 54.11
CA LEU A 244 33.36 -22.38 55.54
C LEU A 244 33.59 -21.06 56.26
N VAL A 245 32.57 -20.57 56.97
CA VAL A 245 32.75 -19.47 57.93
C VAL A 245 33.15 -20.11 59.25
N GLY A 246 34.42 -19.93 59.63
CA GLY A 246 35.02 -20.56 60.81
C GLY A 246 35.21 -19.57 61.96
N GLY A 247 34.99 -20.06 63.18
CA GLY A 247 35.36 -19.38 64.43
C GLY A 247 36.37 -20.22 65.25
N ARG A 248 37.40 -19.58 65.82
CA ARG A 248 38.34 -20.10 66.82
C ARG A 248 38.07 -19.39 68.16
N ASP A 249 37.98 -20.18 69.21
CA ASP A 249 37.87 -19.79 70.62
C ASP A 249 38.97 -20.57 71.35
N ASP A 250 40.02 -19.89 71.83
CA ASP A 250 41.21 -20.50 72.44
C ASP A 250 41.30 -20.35 73.95
N ASN A 251 40.14 -20.14 74.60
CA ASN A 251 39.96 -20.42 76.02
C ASN A 251 40.83 -19.56 76.97
N ASP A 252 41.18 -18.35 76.53
CA ASP A 252 41.68 -17.23 77.32
C ASP A 252 40.49 -16.50 78.01
N ALA A 253 40.72 -15.74 79.08
CA ALA A 253 39.72 -14.88 79.70
C ALA A 253 39.39 -13.60 78.86
N ALA A 254 40.10 -13.35 77.75
CA ALA A 254 39.88 -12.25 76.82
C ALA A 254 38.92 -12.61 75.68
N VAL A 255 38.39 -11.59 74.99
CA VAL A 255 37.40 -11.76 73.92
C VAL A 255 38.10 -12.14 72.61
N ASP A 256 37.92 -13.38 72.16
CA ASP A 256 38.48 -13.85 70.88
C ASP A 256 37.45 -13.74 69.73
N ILE A 257 37.67 -12.78 68.82
CA ILE A 257 36.97 -12.70 67.52
C ILE A 257 37.81 -13.40 66.47
N SER A 258 37.22 -14.36 65.79
CA SER A 258 37.92 -15.12 64.75
C SER A 258 38.03 -14.34 63.45
N TYR A 259 39.23 -14.29 62.87
CA TYR A 259 39.53 -13.64 61.61
C TYR A 259 40.42 -14.53 60.73
N MET A 260 40.35 -14.36 59.40
CA MET A 260 41.31 -14.97 58.49
C MET A 260 42.49 -14.01 58.31
N SER A 261 43.71 -14.50 58.53
CA SER A 261 44.97 -13.76 58.34
C SER A 261 45.92 -14.59 57.48
N ASN A 262 46.58 -13.95 56.51
CA ASN A 262 47.67 -14.56 55.75
C ASN A 262 49.06 -14.34 56.40
N GLY A 263 49.08 -13.82 57.62
CA GLY A 263 50.27 -13.46 58.37
C GLY A 263 50.56 -11.96 58.43
N ASN A 264 50.11 -11.15 57.46
CA ASN A 264 50.48 -9.72 57.37
C ASN A 264 49.30 -8.72 57.27
N SER A 265 48.07 -9.15 56.94
CA SER A 265 46.88 -8.28 56.96
C SER A 265 45.61 -9.07 57.31
N ILE A 266 44.61 -8.41 57.91
CA ILE A 266 43.35 -9.00 58.36
C ILE A 266 42.22 -8.56 57.42
N ASP A 267 41.49 -9.51 56.84
CA ASP A 267 40.31 -9.26 55.99
C ASP A 267 39.10 -10.03 56.53
N TYR A 268 37.98 -9.33 56.74
CA TYR A 268 36.78 -9.86 57.39
C TYR A 268 35.69 -10.33 56.43
N GLY A 269 35.75 -9.97 55.14
CA GLY A 269 34.99 -10.53 54.00
C GLY A 269 33.47 -10.83 54.10
N GLY A 270 32.78 -10.56 55.21
CA GLY A 270 31.42 -11.05 55.48
C GLY A 270 30.44 -9.98 55.99
N ASP A 271 29.16 -10.13 55.65
CA ASP A 271 28.06 -9.26 56.08
C ASP A 271 27.56 -9.59 57.50
N LYS A 272 27.11 -8.57 58.25
CA LYS A 272 26.62 -8.67 59.65
C LYS A 272 25.26 -9.41 59.74
N THR A 273 25.05 -10.23 60.77
CA THR A 273 23.79 -10.99 61.00
C THR A 273 23.07 -10.61 62.31
N PHE A 274 21.72 -10.63 62.33
CA PHE A 274 20.86 -10.29 63.49
C PHE A 274 20.04 -11.52 63.98
N SER A 275 19.89 -11.65 65.31
CA SER A 275 19.33 -12.83 66.00
C SER A 275 17.84 -13.11 65.76
N THR A 276 17.06 -12.12 65.31
CA THR A 276 15.61 -12.26 65.06
C THR A 276 15.26 -13.10 63.82
N ASN A 277 16.26 -13.48 63.00
CA ASN A 277 16.06 -14.18 61.73
C ASN A 277 16.05 -15.72 61.82
N TYR A 278 16.26 -16.30 63.02
CA TYR A 278 16.33 -17.75 63.24
C TYR A 278 15.39 -18.17 64.38
N ARG A 279 14.65 -19.29 64.21
CA ARG A 279 13.75 -19.85 65.24
C ARG A 279 14.34 -21.11 65.91
N SER A 280 14.79 -20.94 67.17
CA SER A 280 14.95 -21.90 68.30
C SER A 280 16.10 -22.95 68.27
N ASP A 281 16.97 -23.12 69.28
CA ASP A 281 17.83 -22.12 69.99
C ASP A 281 18.98 -22.72 70.87
N TYR A 282 19.36 -24.02 70.84
CA TYR A 282 20.51 -24.49 71.67
C TYR A 282 21.32 -25.71 71.17
N LEU A 283 22.61 -25.72 71.53
CA LEU A 283 23.60 -26.81 71.40
C LEU A 283 24.17 -27.20 72.80
N TRP A 284 24.73 -28.41 72.95
CA TRP A 284 25.05 -29.06 74.25
C TRP A 284 26.55 -29.44 74.39
N TYR A 285 27.10 -29.47 75.62
CA TYR A 285 28.49 -29.84 75.98
C TYR A 285 28.58 -30.58 77.35
N ALA A 286 29.75 -30.92 77.91
CA ALA A 286 29.91 -31.68 79.17
C ALA A 286 30.57 -30.85 80.31
N ILE A 287 30.21 -31.10 81.58
CA ILE A 287 30.71 -30.34 82.76
C ILE A 287 31.93 -31.04 83.37
N LEU A 288 32.98 -30.27 83.70
CA LEU A 288 34.22 -30.81 84.25
C LEU A 288 34.04 -31.42 85.67
N GLY A 289 34.67 -32.58 85.91
CA GLY A 289 34.82 -33.22 87.23
C GLY A 289 33.81 -34.32 87.57
N ASN A 290 32.76 -34.51 86.75
CA ASN A 290 31.77 -35.56 86.97
C ASN A 290 31.43 -36.27 85.66
N VAL A 291 31.92 -37.51 85.51
CA VAL A 291 31.83 -38.33 84.29
C VAL A 291 30.42 -38.86 83.96
N THR A 292 29.37 -38.37 84.62
CA THR A 292 27.96 -38.68 84.31
C THR A 292 27.07 -37.45 84.06
N GLY A 293 27.60 -36.22 84.15
CA GLY A 293 26.83 -34.96 84.00
C GLY A 293 27.13 -34.18 82.72
N ARG A 294 26.08 -33.75 81.99
CA ARG A 294 26.15 -32.92 80.76
C ARG A 294 25.61 -31.49 81.00
N ALA A 295 26.19 -30.48 80.36
CA ALA A 295 25.72 -29.09 80.37
C ALA A 295 25.30 -28.59 78.98
N LYS A 296 24.70 -27.42 78.97
CA LYS A 296 24.23 -26.73 77.78
C LYS A 296 25.23 -25.61 77.47
N ALA A 297 26.00 -25.75 76.40
CA ALA A 297 26.77 -24.65 75.85
C ALA A 297 26.58 -24.69 74.35
N ALA A 298 26.10 -23.54 73.90
CA ALA A 298 26.71 -22.82 72.81
C ALA A 298 27.94 -23.53 72.22
N LEU A 299 27.74 -24.14 71.05
CA LEU A 299 28.67 -24.13 69.91
C LEU A 299 30.15 -23.89 70.27
N SER A 300 30.88 -24.84 70.85
CA SER A 300 32.34 -24.72 70.90
C SER A 300 33.05 -26.06 70.74
N GLY A 301 33.96 -26.13 69.75
CA GLY A 301 34.88 -27.26 69.59
C GLY A 301 35.46 -27.50 68.19
N SER A 302 34.66 -27.50 67.12
CA SER A 302 35.08 -27.53 65.69
C SER A 302 33.85 -27.37 64.80
N PHE A 303 33.03 -26.38 65.09
CA PHE A 303 31.66 -26.35 64.59
C PHE A 303 31.53 -25.41 63.39
N PHE A 304 31.31 -26.01 62.23
CA PHE A 304 31.05 -25.31 60.97
C PHE A 304 29.54 -25.13 60.80
N ASN A 305 29.07 -23.89 60.85
CA ASN A 305 27.73 -23.56 60.39
C ASN A 305 27.83 -23.16 58.91
N VAL A 306 27.31 -23.99 58.02
CA VAL A 306 27.05 -23.58 56.63
C VAL A 306 25.73 -22.83 56.64
N THR A 307 25.81 -21.51 56.59
CA THR A 307 24.63 -20.67 56.38
C THR A 307 24.21 -20.82 54.93
N ARG A 308 23.27 -21.73 54.65
CA ARG A 308 22.60 -21.76 53.35
C ARG A 308 21.73 -20.51 53.26
N PRO A 309 21.75 -19.73 52.16
CA PRO A 309 20.73 -18.73 51.93
C PRO A 309 19.34 -19.38 52.06
N ARG A 310 18.41 -18.75 52.79
CA ARG A 310 17.01 -19.16 52.76
C ARG A 310 16.53 -19.03 51.32
N ASN A 311 16.12 -20.14 50.72
CA ASN A 311 15.75 -20.20 49.32
C ASN A 311 14.46 -21.01 49.10
N ILE A 312 13.85 -20.80 47.94
CA ILE A 312 12.78 -21.63 47.40
C ILE A 312 13.37 -22.33 46.17
N ALA A 313 13.23 -23.65 46.08
CA ALA A 313 13.79 -24.43 44.99
C ALA A 313 12.95 -24.28 43.70
N PHE A 314 13.58 -23.77 42.65
CA PHE A 314 13.08 -23.81 41.28
C PHE A 314 13.92 -24.80 40.46
N ASN A 315 13.34 -25.33 39.39
CA ASN A 315 14.08 -26.10 38.41
C ASN A 315 14.81 -25.12 37.47
N TYR A 316 16.12 -25.20 37.32
CA TYR A 316 16.82 -24.42 36.30
C TYR A 316 16.68 -25.09 34.93
N ILE A 317 16.22 -24.34 33.94
CA ILE A 317 16.05 -24.81 32.57
C ILE A 317 16.74 -23.88 31.57
N VAL A 318 17.18 -24.42 30.44
CA VAL A 318 17.72 -23.65 29.31
C VAL A 318 16.89 -23.88 28.07
N ARG A 319 16.73 -22.83 27.26
CA ARG A 319 16.13 -22.96 25.93
C ARG A 319 17.08 -23.78 25.05
N ALA A 320 16.56 -24.79 24.38
CA ALA A 320 17.35 -25.70 23.54
C ALA A 320 17.25 -25.36 22.04
N THR A 321 16.17 -24.69 21.63
CA THR A 321 15.87 -24.30 20.24
C THR A 321 15.63 -22.81 20.12
#